data_AF-A0A968JAH2-F1
#
_entry.id   AF-A0A968JAH2-F1
#
_cell.length_a   1.000
_cell.length_b   1.000
_cell.length_c   1.000
_cell.angle_alpha   90.00
_cell.angle_beta   90.00
_cell.angle_gamma   90.00
#
_symmetry.space_group_name_H-M   'P 1'
#
loop_
_entity.id
_entity.type
_entity.pdbx_description
1 polymer ?
#
loop_
_entity_poly.entity_id
_entity_poly.type
_entity_poly.pdbx_seq_one_letter_code
_entity_poly.pdbx_strand_id
1 'polypeptide(L)'
;MFAMGKLCDDTGKHEQAFSCFEQVNHLASVSYEPQVFKDYVTHFINCFSLDKYPLFAQATHQSELPIFIVGIPRSGTTSVEQIIARHPSVYDAGEVDDITIIADNLSRLLECPFPEAGVRATPELIDQIVGAYLARWKRQKPGFMRVTDKATLNF
;
A
#
# COMPACT_ATOMS: atom_id res chain seq x y z
N MET A 1 22.60 3.98 -14.99
CA MET A 1 22.19 3.96 -16.41
C MET A 1 20.79 4.53 -16.65
N PHE A 2 19.76 4.24 -15.83
CA PHE A 2 18.45 4.94 -15.95
C PHE A 2 18.56 6.47 -15.90
N ALA A 3 19.37 7.01 -14.99
CA ALA A 3 19.63 8.46 -14.91
C ALA A 3 20.30 9.01 -16.19
N MET A 4 21.14 8.22 -16.86
CA MET A 4 21.82 8.60 -18.10
C MET A 4 20.85 8.56 -19.29
N GLY A 5 19.97 7.56 -19.34
CA GLY A 5 18.86 7.51 -20.30
C GLY A 5 17.95 8.73 -20.17
N LYS A 6 17.56 9.10 -18.93
CA LYS A 6 16.77 10.31 -18.66
C LYS A 6 17.47 11.59 -19.12
N LEU A 7 18.76 11.75 -18.82
CA LEU A 7 19.55 12.89 -19.27
C LEU A 7 19.63 13.00 -20.80
N CYS A 8 19.76 11.88 -21.50
CA CYS A 8 19.75 11.85 -22.97
C CYS A 8 18.36 12.21 -23.52
N ASP A 9 17.28 11.75 -22.88
CA ASP A 9 15.90 12.05 -23.25
C ASP A 9 15.61 13.56 -23.07
N ASP A 10 15.94 14.10 -21.90
CA ASP A 10 15.77 15.52 -21.56
C ASP A 10 16.59 16.45 -22.48
N THR A 11 17.66 15.93 -23.12
CA THR A 11 18.52 16.68 -24.07
C THR A 11 18.20 16.40 -25.54
N GLY A 12 17.11 15.69 -25.84
CA GLY A 12 16.64 15.41 -27.20
C GLY A 12 17.42 14.33 -27.94
N LYS A 13 18.30 13.59 -27.26
CA LYS A 13 19.11 12.50 -27.80
C LYS A 13 18.39 11.16 -27.64
N HIS A 14 17.22 11.04 -28.26
CA HIS A 14 16.30 9.92 -28.03
C HIS A 14 16.90 8.53 -28.35
N GLU A 15 17.72 8.40 -29.40
CA GLU A 15 18.40 7.12 -29.73
C GLU A 15 19.34 6.66 -28.61
N GLN A 16 20.13 7.59 -28.05
CA GLN A 16 21.04 7.31 -26.95
C GLN A 16 20.27 7.02 -25.65
N ALA A 17 19.16 7.72 -25.43
CA ALA A 17 18.26 7.46 -24.33
C ALA A 17 17.68 6.03 -24.42
N PHE A 18 17.17 5.65 -25.59
CA PHE A 18 16.60 4.33 -25.83
C PHE A 18 17.62 3.22 -25.60
N SER A 19 18.83 3.36 -26.15
CA SER A 19 19.91 2.38 -25.93
C SER A 19 20.26 2.25 -24.44
N CYS A 20 20.29 3.36 -23.69
CA CYS A 20 20.49 3.31 -22.24
C CYS A 20 19.36 2.57 -21.51
N PHE A 21 18.10 2.80 -21.89
CA PHE A 21 16.97 2.09 -21.27
C PHE A 21 16.93 0.61 -21.63
N GLU A 22 17.19 0.27 -22.89
CA GLU A 22 17.26 -1.12 -23.37
C GLU A 22 18.33 -1.91 -22.63
N GLN A 23 19.55 -1.36 -22.49
CA GLN A 23 20.63 -1.99 -21.73
C GLN A 23 20.22 -2.27 -20.29
N VAL A 24 19.55 -1.32 -19.63
CA VAL A 24 19.13 -1.53 -18.24
C VAL A 24 17.99 -2.52 -18.13
N ASN A 25 17.02 -2.48 -19.04
CA ASN A 25 15.93 -3.46 -19.04
C ASN A 25 16.43 -4.88 -19.34
N HIS A 26 17.49 -5.03 -20.15
CA HIS A 26 18.14 -6.32 -20.34
C HIS A 26 18.87 -6.82 -19.08
N LEU A 27 19.46 -5.91 -18.29
CA LEU A 27 20.11 -6.25 -17.03
C LEU A 27 19.09 -6.49 -15.90
N ALA A 28 17.97 -5.78 -15.93
CA ALA A 28 16.85 -5.97 -15.04
C ALA A 28 16.01 -7.16 -15.54
N SER A 29 16.48 -8.38 -15.29
CA SER A 29 15.70 -9.58 -15.58
C SER A 29 14.47 -9.63 -14.67
N VAL A 30 13.38 -9.02 -15.09
CA VAL A 30 12.07 -9.22 -14.48
C VAL A 30 11.52 -10.51 -15.07
N SER A 31 11.76 -11.63 -14.39
CA SER A 31 11.07 -12.88 -14.71
C SER A 31 9.62 -12.75 -14.25
N TYR A 32 8.70 -12.63 -15.20
CA TYR A 32 7.27 -12.74 -14.92
C TYR A 32 6.81 -14.15 -15.24
N GLU A 33 6.39 -14.88 -14.22
CA GLU A 33 5.83 -16.23 -14.37
C GLU A 33 4.32 -16.17 -14.12
N PRO A 34 3.48 -16.27 -15.17
CA PRO A 34 2.03 -16.10 -15.03
C PRO A 34 1.40 -17.07 -14.03
N GLN A 35 1.92 -18.30 -13.95
CA GLN A 35 1.41 -19.32 -13.04
C GLN A 35 1.73 -18.97 -11.58
N VAL A 36 2.96 -18.54 -11.29
CA VAL A 36 3.37 -18.09 -9.94
C VAL A 36 2.52 -16.91 -9.48
N PHE A 37 2.28 -15.93 -10.35
CA PHE A 37 1.42 -14.78 -10.02
C PHE A 37 -0.04 -15.20 -9.79
N LYS A 38 -0.58 -16.12 -10.61
CA LYS A 38 -1.92 -16.65 -10.44
C LYS A 38 -2.07 -17.40 -9.12
N ASP A 39 -1.09 -18.21 -8.75
CA ASP A 39 -1.09 -18.97 -7.50
C ASP A 39 -1.00 -18.03 -6.29
N TYR A 40 -0.17 -16.99 -6.37
CA TYR A 40 -0.08 -15.92 -5.38
C TYR A 40 -1.44 -15.22 -5.17
N VAL A 41 -2.11 -14.79 -6.25
CA VAL A 41 -3.42 -14.12 -6.15
C VAL A 41 -4.48 -15.07 -5.61
N THR A 42 -4.49 -16.33 -6.06
CA THR A 42 -5.43 -17.35 -5.58
C THR A 42 -5.26 -17.62 -4.09
N HIS A 43 -4.02 -17.65 -3.61
CA HIS A 43 -3.68 -17.79 -2.19
C HIS A 43 -4.19 -16.61 -1.35
N PHE A 44 -4.01 -15.37 -1.82
CA PHE A 44 -4.57 -14.17 -1.20
C PHE A 44 -6.09 -14.23 -1.05
N ILE A 45 -6.79 -14.56 -2.14
CA ILE A 45 -8.25 -14.70 -2.14
C ILE A 45 -8.70 -15.76 -1.14
N ASN A 46 -8.00 -16.90 -1.09
CA ASN A 46 -8.33 -17.98 -0.16
C ASN A 46 -8.07 -17.62 1.30
N CYS A 47 -7.08 -16.77 1.61
CA CYS A 47 -6.82 -16.33 2.98
C CYS A 47 -7.88 -15.36 3.48
N PHE A 48 -8.32 -14.43 2.64
CA PHE A 48 -9.30 -13.39 2.98
C PHE A 48 -10.71 -13.66 2.42
N SER A 49 -11.08 -14.94 2.30
CA SER A 49 -12.37 -15.33 1.74
C SER A 49 -13.55 -14.99 2.67
N LEU A 50 -14.72 -14.73 2.09
CA LEU A 50 -15.91 -14.30 2.84
C LEU A 50 -16.38 -15.31 3.89
N ASP A 51 -16.19 -16.61 3.64
CA ASP A 51 -16.51 -17.68 4.60
C ASP A 51 -15.60 -17.65 5.84
N LYS A 52 -14.39 -17.10 5.72
CA LYS A 52 -13.44 -16.93 6.83
C LYS A 52 -13.57 -15.57 7.52
N TYR A 53 -14.31 -14.63 6.95
CA TYR A 53 -14.50 -13.29 7.51
C TYR A 53 -14.93 -13.28 8.98
N PRO A 54 -15.88 -14.13 9.45
CA PRO A 54 -16.26 -14.17 10.86
C PRO A 54 -15.15 -14.62 11.82
N LEU A 55 -14.08 -15.22 11.29
CA LEU A 55 -12.93 -15.71 12.06
C LEU A 55 -11.82 -14.67 12.20
N PHE A 56 -11.87 -13.57 11.43
CA PHE A 56 -10.83 -12.55 11.50
C PHE A 56 -10.93 -11.75 12.79
N ALA A 57 -9.78 -11.53 13.40
CA ALA A 57 -9.65 -10.67 14.56
C ALA A 57 -10.13 -9.25 14.23
N GLN A 58 -10.96 -8.68 15.12
CA GLN A 58 -11.47 -7.32 14.99
C GLN A 58 -10.90 -6.45 16.11
N ALA A 59 -10.45 -5.25 15.75
CA ALA A 59 -10.06 -4.26 16.74
C ALA A 59 -11.28 -3.76 17.51
N THR A 60 -11.09 -3.45 18.79
CA THR A 60 -12.10 -2.79 19.62
C THR A 60 -12.12 -1.28 19.39
N HIS A 61 -11.02 -0.72 18.91
CA HIS A 61 -10.91 0.69 18.53
C HIS A 61 -11.90 1.07 17.43
N GLN A 62 -12.96 1.79 17.82
CA GLN A 62 -13.88 2.45 16.89
C GLN A 62 -13.33 3.85 16.57
N SER A 63 -13.06 4.11 15.29
CA SER A 63 -12.55 5.39 14.84
C SER A 63 -13.02 5.67 13.42
N GLU A 64 -13.54 6.87 13.22
CA GLU A 64 -13.86 7.36 11.89
C GLU A 64 -12.71 8.18 11.27
N LEU A 65 -11.54 8.23 11.92
CA LEU A 65 -10.43 9.08 11.53
C LEU A 65 -9.88 8.76 10.12
N PRO A 66 -9.54 7.50 9.77
CA PRO A 66 -8.93 7.22 8.46
C PRO A 66 -9.96 7.08 7.34
N ILE A 67 -9.62 7.60 6.17
CA ILE A 67 -10.27 7.37 4.88
C ILE A 67 -9.25 6.70 3.97
N PHE A 68 -9.39 5.39 3.77
CA PHE A 68 -8.51 4.65 2.86
C PHE A 68 -8.94 4.84 1.41
N ILE A 69 -8.01 5.29 0.56
CA ILE A 69 -8.23 5.44 -0.89
C ILE A 69 -7.38 4.39 -1.59
N VAL A 70 -8.02 3.28 -1.97
CA VAL A 70 -7.40 2.12 -2.61
C VAL A 70 -7.83 1.98 -4.07
N GLY A 71 -7.05 1.26 -4.88
CA GLY A 71 -7.39 0.97 -6.28
C GLY A 71 -6.17 0.79 -7.16
N ILE A 72 -6.37 0.42 -8.43
CA ILE A 72 -5.24 0.17 -9.34
C ILE A 72 -4.46 1.47 -9.60
N PRO A 73 -3.12 1.46 -9.69
CA PRO A 73 -2.35 2.62 -10.13
C PRO A 73 -2.90 3.22 -11.43
N ARG A 74 -2.89 4.56 -11.55
CA ARG A 74 -3.41 5.30 -12.72
C ARG A 74 -4.94 5.26 -12.92
N SER A 75 -5.71 4.88 -11.89
CA SER A 75 -7.19 4.90 -11.89
C SER A 75 -7.82 6.22 -11.41
N GLY A 76 -7.02 7.26 -11.15
CA GLY A 76 -7.53 8.56 -10.69
C GLY A 76 -7.66 8.70 -9.16
N THR A 77 -7.05 7.82 -8.37
CA THR A 77 -7.03 7.91 -6.89
C THR A 77 -6.54 9.26 -6.38
N THR A 78 -5.55 9.88 -7.03
CA THR A 78 -5.10 11.24 -6.70
C THR A 78 -6.20 12.29 -6.86
N SER A 79 -7.02 12.20 -7.93
CA SER A 79 -8.12 13.13 -8.13
C SER A 79 -9.19 12.95 -7.05
N VAL A 80 -9.47 11.71 -6.65
CA VAL A 80 -10.39 11.39 -5.54
C VAL A 80 -9.88 11.99 -4.23
N GLU A 81 -8.60 11.78 -3.91
CA GLU A 81 -7.98 12.36 -2.72
C GLU A 81 -8.07 13.89 -2.72
N GLN A 82 -7.74 14.53 -3.85
CA GLN A 82 -7.83 15.99 -3.99
C GLN A 82 -9.25 16.53 -3.79
N ILE A 83 -10.28 15.79 -4.23
CA ILE A 83 -11.68 16.18 -3.99
C ILE A 83 -11.99 16.11 -2.49
N ILE A 84 -11.57 15.05 -1.81
CA ILE A 84 -11.81 14.85 -0.37
C ILE A 84 -11.02 15.87 0.48
N ALA A 85 -9.76 16.13 0.11
CA ALA A 85 -8.86 17.07 0.77
C ALA A 85 -9.31 18.54 0.71
N ARG A 86 -10.25 18.89 -0.17
CA ARG A 86 -10.86 20.24 -0.18
C ARG A 86 -11.72 20.53 1.04
N HIS A 87 -12.14 19.50 1.78
CA HIS A 87 -12.90 19.69 3.00
C HIS A 87 -11.98 20.14 4.15
N PRO A 88 -12.28 21.25 4.86
CA PRO A 88 -11.34 21.86 5.84
C PRO A 88 -11.03 20.95 7.04
N SER A 89 -11.91 19.99 7.35
CA SER A 89 -11.71 19.01 8.42
C SER A 89 -10.95 17.74 8.00
N VAL A 90 -10.50 17.67 6.75
CA VAL A 90 -9.72 16.53 6.23
C VAL A 90 -8.24 16.92 6.16
N TYR A 91 -7.38 16.02 6.61
CA TYR A 91 -5.95 16.08 6.37
C TYR A 91 -5.57 15.11 5.23
N ASP A 92 -4.79 15.60 4.26
CA ASP A 92 -4.32 14.81 3.12
C ASP A 92 -2.94 14.20 3.40
N ALA A 93 -2.88 12.91 3.75
CA ALA A 93 -1.58 12.31 4.03
C ALA A 93 -0.84 11.83 2.78
N GLY A 94 -1.52 11.70 1.63
CA GLY A 94 -0.93 11.20 0.40
C GLY A 94 -0.59 9.72 0.46
N GLU A 95 0.52 9.34 -0.19
CA GLU A 95 1.04 7.96 -0.18
C GLU A 95 1.85 7.72 1.09
N VAL A 96 1.30 6.89 1.98
CA VAL A 96 1.96 6.46 3.21
C VAL A 96 2.07 4.94 3.26
N ASP A 97 3.20 4.44 3.75
CA ASP A 97 3.54 3.01 3.73
C ASP A 97 3.03 2.25 4.96
N ASP A 98 2.10 2.80 5.75
CA ASP A 98 1.72 2.21 7.04
C ASP A 98 1.23 0.78 6.94
N ILE A 99 0.30 0.53 6.01
CA ILE A 99 -0.32 -0.78 5.86
C ILE A 99 0.73 -1.81 5.41
N THR A 100 1.64 -1.42 4.52
CA THR A 100 2.79 -2.26 4.11
C THR A 100 3.70 -2.55 5.30
N ILE A 101 4.07 -1.54 6.08
CA ILE A 101 4.89 -1.69 7.29
C ILE A 101 4.19 -2.60 8.31
N ILE A 102 2.87 -2.45 8.48
CA ILE A 102 2.07 -3.30 9.37
C ILE A 102 2.07 -4.76 8.89
N ALA A 103 1.86 -5.02 7.61
CA ALA A 103 1.88 -6.36 7.04
C ALA A 103 3.25 -7.03 7.17
N ASP A 104 4.33 -6.28 6.93
CA ASP A 104 5.71 -6.75 7.11
C ASP A 104 6.01 -7.08 8.57
N ASN A 105 5.60 -6.21 9.50
CA ASN A 105 5.81 -6.41 10.93
C ASN A 105 4.99 -7.60 11.45
N LEU A 106 3.75 -7.77 10.99
CA LEU A 106 2.95 -8.96 11.28
C LEU A 106 3.65 -10.23 10.82
N SER A 107 4.18 -10.21 9.60
CA SER A 107 4.88 -11.36 9.03
C SER A 107 6.12 -11.74 9.83
N ARG A 108 6.89 -10.74 10.27
CA ARG A 108 8.07 -10.95 11.13
C ARG A 108 7.70 -11.46 12.52
N LEU A 109 6.67 -10.88 13.14
CA LEU A 109 6.26 -11.21 14.51
C LEU A 109 5.66 -12.62 14.62
N LEU A 110 4.89 -13.03 13.61
CA LEU A 110 4.21 -14.33 13.58
C LEU A 110 5.02 -15.40 12.84
N GLU A 111 6.22 -15.06 12.37
CA GLU A 111 7.14 -15.94 11.65
C GLU A 111 6.47 -16.67 10.46
N CYS A 112 5.57 -15.98 9.76
CA CYS A 112 4.91 -16.49 8.56
C CYS A 112 4.65 -15.35 7.57
N PRO A 113 4.58 -15.62 6.25
CA PRO A 113 4.34 -14.56 5.27
C PRO A 113 2.93 -13.95 5.41
N PHE A 114 2.77 -12.74 4.88
CA PHE A 114 1.45 -12.21 4.53
C PHE A 114 0.98 -12.90 3.24
N PRO A 115 -0.29 -13.33 3.13
CA PRO A 115 -1.47 -12.97 3.93
C PRO A 115 -1.73 -13.80 5.21
N GLU A 116 -1.03 -14.92 5.42
CA GLU A 116 -1.29 -15.82 6.56
C GLU A 116 -1.11 -15.13 7.90
N ALA A 117 -0.12 -14.26 8.01
CA ALA A 117 0.11 -13.46 9.21
C ALA A 117 -1.11 -12.58 9.56
N GLY A 118 -1.80 -12.04 8.55
CA GLY A 118 -3.03 -11.26 8.75
C GLY A 118 -4.17 -12.11 9.30
N VAL A 119 -4.32 -13.34 8.80
CA VAL A 119 -5.37 -14.28 9.25
C VAL A 119 -5.08 -14.82 10.66
N ARG A 120 -3.80 -15.00 11.01
CA ARG A 120 -3.36 -15.54 12.31
C ARG A 120 -3.26 -14.49 13.42
N ALA A 121 -3.34 -13.21 13.08
CA ALA A 121 -3.24 -12.14 14.06
C ALA A 121 -4.33 -12.26 15.13
N THR A 122 -3.95 -12.14 16.40
CA THR A 122 -4.91 -12.21 17.51
C THR A 122 -5.65 -10.87 17.66
N PRO A 123 -6.85 -10.86 18.28
CA PRO A 123 -7.56 -9.63 18.59
C PRO A 123 -6.71 -8.60 19.33
N GLU A 124 -5.88 -9.02 20.30
CA GLU A 124 -5.02 -8.14 21.07
C GLU A 124 -3.95 -7.48 20.20
N LEU A 125 -3.36 -8.25 19.27
CA LEU A 125 -2.36 -7.73 18.34
C LEU A 125 -2.99 -6.75 17.34
N ILE A 126 -4.16 -7.09 16.80
CA ILE A 126 -4.92 -6.20 15.90
C ILE A 126 -5.31 -4.91 16.62
N ASP A 127 -5.75 -4.98 17.87
CA ASP A 127 -6.09 -3.80 18.66
C ASP A 127 -4.86 -2.90 18.91
N GLN A 128 -3.70 -3.49 19.25
CA GLN A 128 -2.44 -2.75 19.39
C GLN A 128 -2.01 -2.05 18.10
N ILE A 129 -2.12 -2.75 16.96
CA ILE A 129 -1.78 -2.21 15.64
C ILE A 129 -2.70 -1.02 15.30
N VAL A 130 -4.01 -1.19 15.45
CA VAL A 130 -4.99 -0.12 15.18
C VAL A 130 -4.79 1.06 16.12
N GLY A 131 -4.56 0.81 17.40
CA GLY A 131 -4.27 1.85 18.39
C GLY A 131 -3.02 2.67 18.03
N ALA A 132 -1.94 1.98 17.63
CA ALA A 132 -0.70 2.62 17.20
C ALA A 132 -0.88 3.45 15.91
N TYR A 133 -1.59 2.90 14.91
CA TYR A 133 -1.93 3.59 13.67
C TYR A 133 -2.72 4.88 13.95
N LEU A 134 -3.79 4.80 14.74
CA LEU A 134 -4.61 5.97 15.08
C LEU A 134 -3.84 7.02 15.90
N ALA A 135 -2.99 6.59 16.84
CA ALA A 135 -2.18 7.48 17.65
C ALA A 135 -1.18 8.28 16.82
N ARG A 136 -0.66 7.71 15.73
CA ARG A 136 0.29 8.40 14.83
C ARG A 136 -0.31 9.67 14.25
N TRP A 137 -1.57 9.60 13.80
CA TRP A 137 -2.26 10.70 13.13
C TRP A 137 -2.63 11.81 14.12
N LYS A 138 -3.08 11.44 15.32
CA LYS A 138 -3.38 12.40 16.39
C LYS A 138 -2.16 13.24 16.80
N ARG A 139 -0.94 12.72 16.63
CA ARG A 139 0.31 13.45 16.93
C ARG A 139 0.74 14.44 15.85
N GLN A 140 0.39 14.22 14.59
CA GLN A 140 0.89 15.01 13.47
C GLN A 140 0.26 16.40 13.37
N LYS A 141 -1.06 16.51 13.60
CA LYS A 141 -1.75 17.80 13.53
C LYS A 141 -3.03 17.78 14.36
N PRO A 142 -3.21 18.67 15.34
CA PRO A 142 -4.49 18.80 16.02
C PRO A 142 -5.54 19.44 15.11
N GLY A 143 -6.80 19.01 15.21
CA GLY A 143 -7.96 19.72 14.64
C GLY A 143 -8.56 19.15 13.36
N PHE A 144 -7.96 18.13 12.72
CA PHE A 144 -8.65 17.40 11.65
C PHE A 144 -9.54 16.30 12.21
N MET A 145 -10.67 16.05 11.55
CA MET A 145 -11.64 15.01 11.90
C MET A 145 -11.46 13.74 11.08
N ARG A 146 -10.76 13.86 9.95
CA ARG A 146 -10.49 12.79 8.98
C ARG A 146 -9.07 12.91 8.43
N VAL A 147 -8.44 11.79 8.09
CA VAL A 147 -7.16 11.73 7.36
C VAL A 147 -7.32 10.81 6.16
N THR A 148 -6.90 11.26 4.98
CA THR A 148 -6.79 10.36 3.83
C THR A 148 -5.49 9.58 3.91
N ASP A 149 -5.59 8.28 3.71
CA ASP A 149 -4.47 7.37 3.53
C ASP A 149 -4.61 6.79 2.12
N LYS A 150 -3.87 7.36 1.17
CA LYS A 150 -3.97 7.02 -0.23
C LYS A 150 -2.74 6.24 -0.63
N ALA A 151 -2.79 4.92 -0.49
CA ALA A 151 -1.87 4.03 -1.19
C ALA A 151 -2.67 3.06 -2.05
N THR A 152 -2.43 3.13 -3.36
CA THR A 152 -3.20 2.41 -4.36
C THR A 152 -3.26 0.91 -4.06
N LEU A 153 -2.16 0.34 -3.58
CA LEU A 153 -2.00 -1.10 -3.39
C LEU A 153 -2.30 -1.59 -1.96
N ASN A 154 -3.06 -0.84 -1.15
CA ASN A 154 -3.51 -1.27 0.18
C ASN A 154 -4.72 -2.26 0.12
N PHE A 155 -4.78 -3.16 -0.85
CA PHE A 155 -5.84 -4.16 -1.01
C PHE A 155 -5.30 -5.55 -1.37
#